data_AF-A0A7V8WRG6-F1
#
_entry.id   AF-A0A7V8WRG6-F1
#
_cell.length_a   1.000
_cell.length_b   1.000
_cell.length_c   1.000
_cell.angle_alpha   90.00
_cell.angle_beta   90.00
_cell.angle_gamma   90.00
#
_symmetry.space_group_name_H-M   'P 1'
#
loop_
_entity.id
_entity.type
_entity.pdbx_description
1 polymer ?
#
loop_
_entity_poly.entity_id
_entity_poly.type
_entity_poly.pdbx_seq_one_letter_code
_entity_poly.pdbx_strand_id
1 'polypeptide(L)'
;MRLYLGGPMFVAAEVRYNLWLAGLLREHGFEVYCPNESEPINDKTRTDITGRKIYDADIAALEWSNVYIYQVSEDSGTNWEAGYMDCLNRHIDPSRYYGVVGLATDIRLAAPPDPDRTGVDNQTLSINQFVVGGMQRSLGVVTTEDELIASLKA
;
A
#
# COMPACT_ATOMS: atom_id res chain seq x y z
N MET A 1 4.29 10.43 12.54
CA MET A 1 4.22 9.00 12.16
C MET A 1 4.81 8.86 10.76
N ARG A 2 5.59 7.81 10.51
CA ARG A 2 6.23 7.56 9.21
C ARG A 2 5.44 6.55 8.39
N LEU A 3 5.17 6.88 7.15
CA LEU A 3 4.33 6.10 6.24
C LEU A 3 5.16 5.70 5.02
N TYR A 4 5.05 4.43 4.63
CA TYR A 4 5.45 3.98 3.29
C TYR A 4 4.19 3.96 2.42
N LEU A 5 4.18 4.67 1.29
CA LEU A 5 3.09 4.67 0.33
C LEU A 5 3.30 3.56 -0.72
N GLY A 6 2.68 2.41 -0.48
CA GLY A 6 2.67 1.27 -1.38
C GLY A 6 1.56 1.35 -2.41
N GLY A 7 1.90 1.03 -3.65
CA GLY A 7 0.97 0.98 -4.77
C GLY A 7 1.70 0.89 -6.09
N PRO A 8 0.99 0.49 -7.17
CA PRO A 8 1.58 0.44 -8.50
C PRO A 8 2.05 1.85 -8.91
N MET A 9 3.09 1.90 -9.75
CA MET A 9 3.77 3.16 -10.10
C MET A 9 4.28 3.18 -11.54
N PHE A 10 3.68 2.37 -12.40
CA PHE A 10 4.18 2.03 -13.73
C PHE A 10 3.61 2.97 -14.80
N VAL A 11 2.40 3.48 -14.61
CA VAL A 11 1.73 4.36 -15.58
C VAL A 11 1.47 5.76 -15.04
N ALA A 12 1.27 6.72 -15.95
CA ALA A 12 1.10 8.13 -15.58
C ALA A 12 -0.07 8.40 -14.62
N ALA A 13 -1.15 7.61 -14.69
CA ALA A 13 -2.29 7.74 -13.77
C ALA A 13 -1.88 7.38 -12.33
N GLU A 14 -1.19 6.25 -12.15
CA GLU A 14 -0.67 5.77 -10.87
C GLU A 14 0.34 6.75 -10.28
N VAL A 15 1.32 7.19 -11.08
CA VAL A 15 2.33 8.18 -10.64
C VAL A 15 1.68 9.46 -10.14
N ARG A 16 0.70 9.99 -10.88
CA ARG A 16 0.00 11.23 -10.49
C ARG A 16 -0.80 11.05 -9.19
N TYR A 17 -1.49 9.92 -9.06
CA TYR A 17 -2.25 9.61 -7.86
C TYR A 17 -1.34 9.45 -6.64
N ASN A 18 -0.25 8.70 -6.77
CA ASN A 18 0.73 8.50 -5.68
C ASN A 18 1.35 9.82 -5.20
N LEU A 19 1.77 10.68 -6.14
CA LEU A 19 2.36 11.99 -5.79
C LEU A 19 1.34 12.91 -5.10
N TRP A 20 0.10 12.93 -5.59
CA TRP A 20 -0.99 13.68 -4.94
C TRP A 20 -1.29 13.16 -3.54
N LEU A 21 -1.45 11.84 -3.37
CA LEU A 21 -1.76 11.21 -2.09
C LEU A 21 -0.61 11.40 -1.08
N ALA A 22 0.64 11.31 -1.52
CA ALA A 22 1.80 11.62 -0.68
C ALA A 22 1.78 13.08 -0.20
N GLY A 23 1.44 14.02 -1.08
CA GLY A 23 1.23 15.43 -0.73
C GLY A 23 0.13 15.62 0.31
N LEU A 24 -1.05 15.05 0.08
CA LEU A 24 -2.20 15.11 0.98
C LEU A 24 -1.87 14.56 2.38
N LEU A 25 -1.20 13.41 2.45
CA LEU A 25 -0.76 12.82 3.72
C LEU A 25 0.24 13.73 4.46
N ARG A 26 1.17 14.37 3.74
CA ARG A 26 2.12 15.34 4.32
C ARG A 26 1.42 16.59 4.84
N GLU A 27 0.39 17.09 4.15
CA GLU A 27 -0.45 18.21 4.63
C GLU A 27 -1.14 17.89 5.97
N HIS A 28 -1.37 16.61 6.25
CA HIS A 28 -1.88 16.13 7.54
C HIS A 28 -0.81 15.82 8.59
N GLY A 29 0.46 16.15 8.33
CA GLY A 29 1.56 16.05 9.30
C GLY A 29 2.26 14.70 9.35
N PHE A 30 2.05 13.84 8.36
CA PHE A 30 2.77 12.57 8.25
C PHE A 30 4.12 12.72 7.53
N GLU A 31 5.11 11.94 7.95
CA GLU A 31 6.36 11.77 7.20
C GLU A 31 6.15 10.64 6.19
N VAL A 32 6.16 10.94 4.88
CA VAL A 32 5.78 9.96 3.84
C VAL A 32 6.95 9.64 2.93
N TYR A 33 7.25 8.35 2.78
CA TYR A 33 8.07 7.83 1.69
C TYR A 33 7.17 7.45 0.51
N CYS A 34 7.44 8.04 -0.66
CA CYS A 34 6.76 7.71 -1.92
C CYS A 34 7.81 7.17 -2.91
N PRO A 35 7.70 5.91 -3.38
CA PRO A 35 8.65 5.34 -4.33
C PRO A 35 8.84 6.19 -5.59
N ASN A 36 7.80 6.91 -6.04
CA ASN A 36 7.86 7.80 -7.21
C ASN A 36 8.87 8.95 -7.09
N GLU A 37 9.27 9.32 -5.88
CA GLU A 37 10.21 10.42 -5.60
C GLU A 37 11.64 9.90 -5.33
N SER A 38 11.86 8.58 -5.37
CA SER A 38 13.14 7.96 -5.03
C SER A 38 14.16 8.07 -6.17
N GLU A 39 14.75 9.25 -6.33
CA GLU A 39 15.75 9.58 -7.35
C GLU A 39 16.93 8.57 -7.43
N PRO A 40 17.53 8.07 -6.33
CA PRO A 40 18.72 7.22 -6.43
C PRO A 40 18.51 5.87 -7.13
N ILE A 41 17.29 5.33 -7.11
CA ILE A 41 16.93 4.05 -7.76
C ILE A 41 16.06 4.23 -9.00
N ASN A 42 15.37 5.38 -9.14
CA ASN A 42 14.52 5.68 -10.29
C ASN A 42 15.18 6.55 -11.36
N ASP A 43 16.42 7.02 -11.16
CA ASP A 43 17.20 7.71 -12.18
C ASP A 43 17.41 6.84 -13.42
N LYS A 44 16.70 7.18 -14.50
CA LYS A 44 16.73 6.45 -15.78
C LYS A 44 17.99 6.69 -16.61
N THR A 45 18.88 7.59 -16.17
CA THR A 45 20.19 7.81 -16.80
C THR A 45 21.23 6.79 -16.31
N ARG A 46 20.96 6.09 -15.21
CA ARG A 46 21.83 5.08 -14.63
C ARG A 46 21.62 3.71 -15.26
N THR A 47 22.72 3.04 -15.57
CA THR A 47 22.74 1.67 -16.11
C THR A 47 23.11 0.61 -15.08
N ASP A 48 23.49 1.02 -13.87
CA ASP A 48 23.95 0.13 -12.81
C ASP A 48 22.85 -0.22 -11.79
N ILE A 49 21.61 0.19 -12.03
CA ILE A 49 20.44 -0.16 -11.22
C ILE A 49 20.08 -1.63 -11.47
N THR A 50 20.00 -2.41 -10.39
CA THR A 50 19.64 -3.83 -10.43
C THR A 50 18.46 -4.09 -9.51
N GLY A 51 17.75 -5.20 -9.72
CA GLY A 51 16.64 -5.61 -8.85
C GLY A 51 17.03 -5.72 -7.37
N ARG A 52 18.27 -6.14 -7.07
CA ARG A 52 18.79 -6.18 -5.69
C ARG A 52 18.92 -4.79 -5.07
N LYS A 53 19.41 -3.79 -5.82
CA LYS A 53 19.52 -2.41 -5.32
C LYS A 53 18.14 -1.80 -5.05
N ILE A 54 17.16 -2.10 -5.91
CA ILE A 54 15.77 -1.68 -5.72
C ILE A 54 15.21 -2.32 -4.44
N TYR A 55 15.33 -3.65 -4.33
CA TYR A 55 14.90 -4.40 -3.14
C TYR A 55 15.53 -3.84 -1.85
N ASP A 56 16.85 -3.66 -1.81
CA ASP A 56 17.55 -3.17 -0.62
C ASP A 56 17.06 -1.76 -0.23
N ALA A 57 16.74 -0.91 -1.21
CA ALA A 57 16.21 0.43 -0.96
C ALA A 57 14.76 0.40 -0.44
N ASP A 58 13.89 -0.43 -1.03
CA ASP A 58 12.49 -0.56 -0.58
C ASP A 58 12.40 -1.18 0.81
N ILE A 59 13.23 -2.18 1.11
CA ILE A 59 13.34 -2.74 2.47
C ILE A 59 13.77 -1.67 3.48
N ALA A 60 14.80 -0.86 3.16
CA ALA A 60 15.24 0.20 4.05
C ALA A 60 14.14 1.23 4.33
N ALA A 61 13.33 1.57 3.31
CA ALA A 61 12.19 2.47 3.46
C ALA A 61 11.05 1.84 4.28
N LEU A 62 10.75 0.54 4.10
CA LEU A 62 9.78 -0.19 4.92
C LEU A 62 10.22 -0.23 6.38
N GLU A 63 11.49 -0.58 6.65
CA GLU A 63 12.04 -0.62 8.01
C GLU A 63 12.09 0.76 8.68
N TRP A 64 12.19 1.84 7.90
CA TRP A 64 12.09 3.22 8.39
C TRP A 64 10.67 3.63 8.80
N SER A 65 9.65 3.07 8.14
CA SER A 65 8.24 3.40 8.33
C SER A 65 7.61 2.75 9.58
N ASN A 66 6.52 3.35 10.08
CA ASN A 66 5.66 2.77 11.11
C ASN A 66 4.49 2.01 10.50
N VAL A 67 3.92 2.55 9.42
CA VAL A 67 2.75 2.00 8.72
C VAL A 67 3.06 1.89 7.24
N TYR A 68 2.62 0.79 6.64
CA TYR A 68 2.56 0.63 5.20
C TYR A 68 1.13 0.89 4.70
N ILE A 69 0.97 1.87 3.81
CA ILE A 69 -0.29 2.12 3.11
C ILE A 69 -0.30 1.22 1.89
N TYR A 70 -1.24 0.29 1.82
CA TYR A 70 -1.39 -0.66 0.73
C TYR A 70 -2.52 -0.19 -0.18
N GLN A 71 -2.20 0.37 -1.36
CA GLN A 71 -3.19 0.54 -2.41
C GLN A 71 -3.59 -0.83 -2.94
N VAL A 72 -4.83 -1.24 -2.67
CA VAL A 72 -5.30 -2.60 -2.95
C VAL A 72 -5.22 -2.88 -4.45
N SER A 73 -4.32 -3.79 -4.83
CA SER A 73 -4.01 -4.08 -6.23
C SER A 73 -3.39 -5.47 -6.39
N GLU A 74 -3.39 -5.96 -7.63
CA GLU A 74 -2.70 -7.21 -8.01
C GLU A 74 -1.19 -7.00 -8.26
N ASP A 75 -0.64 -5.83 -7.92
CA ASP A 75 0.79 -5.57 -8.08
C ASP A 75 1.61 -6.47 -7.16
N SER A 76 2.49 -7.27 -7.75
CA SER A 76 3.35 -8.20 -7.02
C SER A 76 4.33 -7.51 -6.08
N GLY A 77 4.81 -6.31 -6.42
CA GLY A 77 5.71 -5.53 -5.56
C GLY A 77 5.01 -5.08 -4.29
N THR A 78 3.88 -4.39 -4.47
CA THR A 78 3.00 -3.93 -3.39
C THR A 78 2.56 -5.10 -2.47
N ASN A 79 2.25 -6.28 -3.03
CA ASN A 79 1.92 -7.47 -2.24
C ASN A 79 3.12 -8.03 -1.44
N TRP A 80 4.32 -8.00 -2.01
CA TRP A 80 5.54 -8.44 -1.32
C TRP A 80 5.87 -7.54 -0.13
N GLU A 81 5.76 -6.22 -0.32
CA GLU A 81 5.99 -5.21 0.70
C GLU A 81 5.00 -5.33 1.87
N ALA A 82 3.71 -5.54 1.57
CA ALA A 82 2.69 -5.76 2.58
C ALA A 82 3.00 -6.97 3.48
N GLY A 83 3.39 -8.09 2.87
CA GLY A 83 3.79 -9.30 3.60
C GLY A 83 5.04 -9.07 4.48
N TYR A 84 5.99 -8.27 4.00
CA TYR A 84 7.16 -7.90 4.79
C TYR A 84 6.79 -7.03 6.00
N MET A 85 5.93 -6.01 5.82
CA MET A 85 5.44 -5.18 6.92
C MET A 85 4.62 -5.98 7.95
N ASP A 86 3.81 -6.95 7.49
CA ASP A 86 3.10 -7.87 8.40
C ASP A 86 4.09 -8.66 9.28
N CYS A 87 5.20 -9.14 8.69
CA CYS A 87 6.25 -9.82 9.44
C CYS A 87 6.92 -8.89 10.47
N LEU A 88 7.27 -7.67 10.07
CA LEU A 88 7.86 -6.66 10.95
C LEU A 88 6.95 -6.36 12.16
N ASN A 89 5.66 -6.16 11.92
CA ASN A 89 4.67 -5.95 12.97
C ASN A 89 4.52 -7.16 13.89
N ARG A 90 4.32 -8.36 13.32
CA ARG A 90 3.88 -9.52 14.11
C ARG A 90 5.02 -10.26 14.80
N HIS A 91 6.21 -10.23 14.22
CA HIS A 91 7.29 -11.13 14.60
C HIS A 91 8.56 -10.41 15.04
N ILE A 92 8.71 -9.12 14.73
CA ILE A 92 9.94 -8.36 15.04
C ILE A 92 9.69 -7.34 16.16
N ASP A 93 8.88 -6.31 15.92
CA ASP A 93 8.61 -5.26 16.91
C ASP A 93 7.24 -4.57 16.67
N PRO A 94 6.16 -5.08 17.26
CA PRO A 94 4.82 -4.49 17.13
C PRO A 94 4.71 -3.09 17.75
N SER A 95 5.66 -2.67 18.60
CA SER A 95 5.66 -1.33 19.19
C SER A 95 6.23 -0.27 18.25
N ARG A 96 6.94 -0.70 17.20
CA ARG A 96 7.53 0.18 16.17
C ARG A 96 6.78 0.11 14.84
N TYR A 97 6.42 -1.09 14.43
CA TYR A 97 5.74 -1.38 13.17
C TYR A 97 4.28 -1.63 13.47
N TYR A 98 3.40 -0.70 13.10
CA TYR A 98 1.98 -0.76 13.44
C TYR A 98 1.21 -1.65 12.47
N GLY A 99 1.74 -1.84 11.25
CA GLY A 99 1.22 -2.79 10.28
C GLY A 99 0.80 -2.14 8.97
N VAL A 100 -0.21 -2.74 8.35
CA VAL A 100 -0.70 -2.43 7.00
C VAL A 100 -2.12 -1.89 7.09
N VAL A 101 -2.36 -0.75 6.43
CA VAL A 101 -3.71 -0.24 6.16
C VAL A 101 -3.99 -0.33 4.66
N GLY A 102 -5.06 -1.01 4.29
CA GLY A 102 -5.50 -1.12 2.90
C GLY A 102 -6.31 0.08 2.47
N LEU A 103 -6.03 0.64 1.29
CA LEU A 103 -6.86 1.64 0.61
C LEU A 103 -7.47 1.00 -0.65
N ALA A 104 -8.77 0.71 -0.60
CA ALA A 104 -9.52 0.02 -1.64
C ALA A 104 -10.52 0.98 -2.32
N THR A 105 -10.07 1.72 -3.33
CA THR A 105 -10.86 2.77 -3.99
C THR A 105 -11.73 2.27 -5.15
N ASP A 106 -11.75 0.95 -5.40
CA ASP A 106 -12.65 0.38 -6.39
C ASP A 106 -14.11 0.48 -5.93
N ILE A 107 -14.85 1.38 -6.56
CA ILE A 107 -16.25 1.66 -6.26
C ILE A 107 -17.17 0.42 -6.36
N ARG A 108 -16.74 -0.63 -7.07
CA ARG A 108 -17.51 -1.88 -7.21
C ARG A 108 -17.53 -2.69 -5.92
N LEU A 109 -16.60 -2.46 -4.99
CA LEU A 109 -16.60 -3.10 -3.67
C LEU A 109 -17.83 -2.72 -2.83
N ALA A 110 -18.52 -1.64 -3.17
CA ALA A 110 -19.78 -1.26 -2.53
C ALA A 110 -20.99 -2.08 -3.03
N ALA A 111 -20.88 -2.82 -4.13
CA ALA A 111 -21.97 -3.63 -4.65
C ALA A 111 -22.17 -4.87 -3.77
N PRO A 112 -23.38 -5.10 -3.21
CA PRO A 112 -23.65 -6.32 -2.49
C PRO A 112 -23.59 -7.52 -3.45
N PRO A 113 -22.89 -8.63 -3.11
CA PRO A 113 -22.95 -9.85 -3.89
C PRO A 113 -24.39 -10.36 -3.99
N ASP A 114 -24.78 -10.82 -5.17
CA ASP A 114 -25.98 -11.63 -5.32
C ASP A 114 -25.66 -13.06 -4.82
N PRO A 115 -26.29 -13.54 -3.74
CA PRO A 115 -26.00 -14.85 -3.17
C PRO A 115 -26.40 -16.01 -4.09
N ASP A 116 -27.24 -15.75 -5.10
CA ASP A 116 -27.70 -16.76 -6.06
C ASP A 116 -26.84 -16.78 -7.35
N ARG A 117 -25.80 -15.94 -7.43
CA ARG A 117 -24.90 -15.84 -8.59
C ARG A 117 -23.46 -16.20 -8.24
N THR A 118 -22.73 -16.69 -9.24
CA THR A 118 -21.31 -17.06 -9.12
C THR A 118 -20.53 -16.63 -10.36
N GLY A 119 -19.21 -16.54 -10.24
CA GLY A 119 -18.33 -16.21 -11.37
C GLY A 119 -18.50 -14.76 -11.82
N VAL A 120 -18.45 -14.52 -13.14
CA VAL A 120 -18.49 -13.17 -13.73
C VAL A 120 -19.82 -12.43 -13.50
N ASP A 121 -20.89 -13.16 -13.21
CA ASP A 121 -22.21 -12.59 -12.93
C ASP A 121 -22.39 -12.20 -11.45
N ASN A 122 -21.44 -12.56 -10.59
CA ASN A 122 -21.38 -12.03 -9.22
C ASN A 122 -20.45 -10.82 -9.21
N GLN A 123 -21.04 -9.62 -9.17
CA GLN A 123 -20.38 -8.34 -9.39
C GLN A 123 -19.36 -7.93 -8.30
N THR A 124 -19.14 -8.76 -7.28
CA THR A 124 -18.07 -8.54 -6.31
C THR A 124 -16.72 -8.59 -7.00
N LEU A 125 -15.96 -7.49 -6.95
CA LEU A 125 -14.54 -7.52 -7.28
C LEU A 125 -13.87 -8.59 -6.42
N SER A 126 -13.20 -9.54 -7.07
CA SER A 126 -12.38 -10.53 -6.37
C SER A 126 -11.01 -9.92 -6.07
N ILE A 127 -10.73 -9.68 -4.79
CA ILE A 127 -9.38 -9.46 -4.26
C ILE A 127 -8.91 -10.78 -3.64
N ASN A 128 -7.63 -11.10 -3.77
CA ASN A 128 -7.05 -12.28 -3.14
C ASN A 128 -7.36 -12.32 -1.62
N GLN A 129 -8.03 -13.38 -1.18
CA GLN A 129 -8.53 -13.48 0.21
C GLN A 129 -7.42 -13.63 1.26
N PHE A 130 -6.23 -14.14 0.87
CA PHE A 130 -5.07 -14.14 1.76
C PHE A 130 -4.60 -12.71 2.06
N VAL A 131 -4.58 -11.84 1.04
CA VAL A 131 -4.22 -10.43 1.19
C VAL A 131 -5.27 -9.69 2.02
N VAL A 132 -6.56 -9.90 1.74
CA VAL A 132 -7.67 -9.34 2.53
C VAL A 132 -7.56 -9.74 4.00
N GLY A 133 -7.38 -11.04 4.28
CA GLY A 133 -7.25 -11.53 5.65
C GLY A 133 -6.02 -10.96 6.38
N GLY A 134 -4.90 -10.74 5.67
CA GLY A 134 -3.73 -10.06 6.20
C GLY A 134 -4.03 -8.63 6.65
N MET A 135 -4.66 -7.83 5.79
CA MET A 135 -5.06 -6.46 6.12
C MET A 135 -6.07 -6.40 7.26
N GLN A 136 -7.11 -7.24 7.23
CA GLN A 136 -8.14 -7.30 8.27
C GLN A 136 -7.57 -7.65 9.66
N ARG A 137 -6.51 -8.45 9.70
CA ARG A 137 -5.79 -8.78 10.92
C ARG A 137 -4.84 -7.67 11.37
N SER A 138 -4.44 -6.79 10.45
CA SER A 138 -3.56 -5.65 10.68
C SER A 138 -4.38 -4.40 11.03
N LEU A 139 -4.23 -3.28 10.30
CA LEU A 139 -4.95 -2.03 10.57
C LEU A 139 -6.28 -1.93 9.83
N GLY A 140 -6.66 -2.95 9.05
CA GLY A 140 -7.91 -3.01 8.30
C GLY A 140 -7.81 -2.44 6.89
N VAL A 141 -8.99 -2.26 6.28
CA VAL A 141 -9.16 -1.74 4.92
C VAL A 141 -10.19 -0.61 4.95
N VAL A 142 -9.84 0.50 4.34
CA VAL A 142 -10.70 1.66 4.11
C VAL A 142 -10.93 1.86 2.61
N THR A 143 -11.95 2.62 2.26
CA THR A 143 -12.39 2.75 0.85
C THR A 143 -12.20 4.15 0.28
N THR A 144 -11.82 5.10 1.12
CA THR A 144 -11.57 6.50 0.74
C THR A 144 -10.32 7.05 1.42
N GLU A 145 -9.75 8.10 0.85
CA GLU A 145 -8.59 8.80 1.40
C GLU A 145 -8.92 9.50 2.72
N ASP A 146 -10.14 10.02 2.87
CA ASP A 146 -10.61 10.63 4.12
C ASP A 146 -10.66 9.61 5.26
N GLU A 147 -11.18 8.41 4.99
CA GLU A 147 -11.18 7.30 5.95
C GLU A 147 -9.75 6.86 6.31
N LEU A 148 -8.85 6.81 5.33
CA LEU A 148 -7.43 6.50 5.55
C LEU A 148 -6.78 7.52 6.51
N ILE A 149 -7.00 8.82 6.26
CA ILE A 149 -6.44 9.87 7.11
C ILE A 149 -7.04 9.80 8.52
N ALA A 150 -8.33 9.53 8.64
CA ALA A 150 -9.00 9.36 9.92
C ALA A 150 -8.44 8.15 10.69
N SER A 151 -8.24 7.00 10.03
CA SER A 151 -7.73 5.79 10.67
C SER A 151 -6.28 5.94 11.14
N LEU A 152 -5.45 6.73 10.44
CA LEU A 152 -4.06 7.00 10.82
C LEU A 152 -3.91 7.97 12.01
N LYS A 153 -4.98 8.67 12.39
CA LYS A 153 -5.01 9.62 13.53
C LYS A 153 -5.65 9.03 14.79
N ALA A 154 -6.33 7.90 14.68
CA ALA A 154 -6.96 7.19 15.79
C ALA A 154 -5.91 6.49 16.67
#